data_AF-A0A535P759-F1
#
_entry.id   AF-A0A535P759-F1
#
_cell.length_a   1.000
_cell.length_b   1.000
_cell.length_c   1.000
_cell.angle_alpha   90.00
_cell.angle_beta   90.00
_cell.angle_gamma   90.00
#
_symmetry.space_group_name_H-M   'P 1'
#
loop_
_entity.id
_entity.type
_entity.pdbx_description
1 polymer ?
#
loop_
_entity_poly.entity_id
_entity_poly.type
_entity_poly.pdbx_seq_one_letter_code
_entity_poly.pdbx_strand_id
1 'polypeptide(L)'
;MIRTLEQQGRWGALVTIYLDEGEVGQALAALAEMERAPRTSLYGYGYRAEGAPSHYQAQVAEAAEESYPDEAIRLYKSVVQRLIDGRGRENYQQATGYLARIRRLYQKQGREPEWQAYMATLRNSNKSLRALKEELDKRDL
;
A
#
# COMPACT_ATOMS: atom_id res chain seq x y z
N MET A 1 -9.00 24.90 -9.03
CA MET A 1 -8.44 23.71 -9.71
C MET A 1 -8.70 22.42 -8.93
N ILE A 2 -8.41 22.37 -7.63
CA ILE A 2 -8.69 21.20 -6.78
C ILE A 2 -10.20 20.88 -6.70
N ARG A 3 -11.05 21.87 -6.38
CA ARG A 3 -12.53 21.70 -6.33
C ARG A 3 -13.15 21.12 -7.61
N THR A 4 -12.57 21.44 -8.77
CA THR A 4 -13.06 20.93 -10.06
C THR A 4 -12.69 19.46 -10.28
N LEU A 5 -11.56 19.00 -9.74
CA LEU A 5 -11.14 17.59 -9.84
C LEU A 5 -11.92 16.70 -8.88
N GLU A 6 -12.24 17.20 -7.68
CA GLU A 6 -13.12 16.52 -6.71
C GLU A 6 -14.51 16.29 -7.29
N GLN A 7 -15.10 17.31 -7.91
CA GLN A 7 -16.40 17.21 -8.59
C GLN A 7 -16.39 16.25 -9.79
N GLN A 8 -15.24 16.08 -10.44
CA GLN A 8 -15.06 15.17 -11.56
C GLN A 8 -14.69 13.73 -11.13
N GLY A 9 -14.52 13.47 -9.82
CA GLY A 9 -14.10 12.17 -9.31
C GLY A 9 -12.70 11.74 -9.76
N ARG A 10 -11.83 12.69 -10.13
CA ARG A 10 -10.46 12.41 -10.59
C ARG A 10 -9.49 12.28 -9.40
N TRP A 11 -9.79 11.31 -8.55
CA TRP A 11 -9.07 11.10 -7.29
C TRP A 11 -7.59 10.74 -7.49
N GLY A 12 -7.22 10.03 -8.56
CA GLY A 12 -5.81 9.71 -8.85
C GLY A 12 -4.95 10.95 -9.08
N ALA A 13 -5.44 11.92 -9.86
CA ALA A 13 -4.76 13.19 -10.07
C ALA A 13 -4.65 14.02 -8.78
N LEU A 14 -5.69 14.00 -7.94
CA LEU A 14 -5.66 14.66 -6.63
C LEU A 14 -4.61 14.06 -5.70
N VAL A 15 -4.51 12.72 -5.64
CA VAL A 15 -3.46 12.06 -4.84
C VAL A 15 -2.08 12.52 -5.28
N THR A 16 -1.79 12.55 -6.59
CA THR A 16 -0.49 13.03 -7.09
C THR A 16 -0.23 14.50 -6.71
N ILE A 17 -1.21 15.39 -6.90
CA ILE A 17 -1.07 16.81 -6.55
C ILE A 17 -0.78 16.98 -5.06
N TYR A 18 -1.54 16.32 -4.18
CA TYR A 18 -1.34 16.42 -2.74
C TYR A 18 0.00 15.84 -2.29
N LEU A 19 0.50 14.79 -2.96
CA LEU A 19 1.84 14.27 -2.69
C LEU A 19 2.94 15.27 -3.11
N ASP A 20 2.80 15.90 -4.29
CA ASP A 20 3.75 16.90 -4.78
C ASP A 20 3.79 18.15 -3.89
N GLU A 21 2.64 18.53 -3.31
CA GLU A 21 2.51 19.66 -2.38
C GLU A 21 2.90 19.31 -0.92
N GLY A 22 3.19 18.04 -0.63
CA GLY A 22 3.51 17.57 0.72
C GLY A 22 2.30 17.50 1.66
N GLU A 23 1.08 17.61 1.13
CA GLU A 23 -0.17 17.59 1.87
C GLU A 23 -0.63 16.14 2.16
N VAL A 24 0.16 15.43 2.95
CA VAL A 24 0.01 13.98 3.21
C VAL A 24 -1.40 13.60 3.70
N GLY A 25 -2.00 14.39 4.60
CA GLY A 25 -3.35 14.14 5.10
C GLY A 25 -4.41 14.21 4.01
N GLN A 26 -4.25 15.12 3.05
CA GLN A 26 -5.16 15.26 1.91
C GLN A 26 -4.95 14.14 0.88
N ALA A 27 -3.70 13.72 0.66
CA ALA A 27 -3.39 12.54 -0.16
C ALA A 27 -4.04 11.26 0.40
N LEU A 28 -4.00 11.07 1.73
CA LEU A 28 -4.67 9.97 2.41
C LEU A 28 -6.20 10.02 2.22
N ALA A 29 -6.81 11.19 2.38
CA ALA A 29 -8.24 11.37 2.20
C ALA A 29 -8.67 11.09 0.75
N ALA A 30 -7.94 11.62 -0.23
CA ALA A 30 -8.22 11.39 -1.65
C ALA A 30 -8.07 9.90 -2.03
N LEU A 31 -7.06 9.22 -1.49
CA LEU A 31 -6.89 7.78 -1.68
C LEU A 31 -8.06 6.99 -1.08
N ALA A 32 -8.53 7.36 0.12
CA ALA A 32 -9.66 6.69 0.75
C ALA A 32 -10.96 6.86 -0.04
N GLU A 33 -11.23 8.04 -0.61
CA GLU A 33 -12.38 8.26 -1.49
C GLU A 33 -12.28 7.41 -2.77
N MET A 34 -11.08 7.29 -3.33
CA MET A 34 -10.82 6.42 -4.48
C MET A 34 -11.03 4.92 -4.15
N GLU A 35 -10.67 4.47 -2.94
CA GLU A 35 -10.91 3.10 -2.46
C GLU A 35 -12.40 2.81 -2.22
N ARG A 36 -13.18 3.82 -1.84
CA ARG A 36 -14.63 3.73 -1.59
C ARG A 36 -15.47 3.77 -2.85
N ALA A 37 -15.01 4.47 -3.89
CA ALA A 37 -15.75 4.60 -5.13
C ALA A 37 -16.09 3.21 -5.70
N PRO A 38 -17.36 2.96 -6.08
CA PRO A 38 -17.75 1.66 -6.61
C PRO A 38 -16.87 1.34 -7.80
N ARG A 39 -16.22 0.16 -7.75
CA ARG A 39 -15.53 -0.43 -8.89
C ARG A 39 -16.59 -0.82 -9.90
N THR A 40 -17.22 0.15 -10.57
CA THR A 40 -18.14 -0.12 -11.68
C THR A 40 -17.40 -1.08 -12.60
N SER A 41 -17.96 -2.28 -12.73
CA SER A 41 -17.38 -3.42 -13.42
C SER A 41 -16.80 -3.01 -14.78
N LEU A 42 -15.48 -2.85 -14.86
CA LEU A 42 -14.75 -2.64 -16.11
C LEU A 42 -14.46 -4.00 -16.78
N TYR A 43 -15.48 -4.83 -16.93
CA TYR A 43 -15.48 -5.89 -17.95
C TYR A 43 -16.16 -5.33 -19.21
N GLY A 44 -15.44 -4.49 -19.93
CA GLY A 44 -15.90 -3.95 -21.20
C GLY A 44 -15.59 -2.47 -21.36
N TYR A 45 -14.78 -2.16 -22.38
CA TYR A 45 -14.48 -0.82 -22.87
C TYR A 45 -13.64 0.10 -21.97
N GLY A 46 -12.31 0.01 -22.16
CA GLY A 46 -11.57 1.05 -22.88
C GLY A 46 -11.45 2.47 -22.29
N TYR A 47 -11.95 2.76 -21.10
CA TYR A 47 -11.67 4.04 -20.43
C TYR A 47 -10.54 3.87 -19.42
N ARG A 48 -9.39 4.46 -19.76
CA ARG A 48 -8.21 4.66 -18.91
C ARG A 48 -8.58 5.58 -17.75
N ALA A 49 -9.32 5.08 -16.76
CA ALA A 49 -9.38 5.70 -15.45
C ALA A 49 -7.95 5.70 -14.89
N GLU A 50 -7.48 6.86 -14.47
CA GLU A 50 -6.09 7.15 -14.10
C GLU A 50 -5.61 6.30 -12.92
N GLY A 51 -5.09 5.10 -13.22
CA GLY A 51 -4.44 4.19 -12.27
C GLY A 51 -5.41 3.51 -11.30
N ALA A 52 -5.28 2.19 -11.14
CA ALA A 52 -5.99 1.51 -10.05
C ALA A 52 -5.53 2.08 -8.69
N PRO A 53 -6.39 2.13 -7.65
CA PRO A 53 -6.02 2.66 -6.33
C PRO A 53 -4.71 2.10 -5.77
N SER A 54 -4.46 0.83 -6.08
CA SER A 54 -3.23 0.10 -5.77
C SER A 54 -1.93 0.76 -6.23
N HIS A 55 -1.97 1.57 -7.30
CA HIS A 55 -0.81 2.27 -7.84
C HIS A 55 -0.31 3.36 -6.88
N TYR A 56 -1.25 4.05 -6.22
CA TYR A 56 -0.93 5.20 -5.36
C TYR A 56 -0.66 4.80 -3.90
N GLN A 57 -1.17 3.64 -3.45
CA GLN A 57 -1.05 3.22 -2.06
C GLN A 57 0.40 3.20 -1.54
N ALA A 58 1.37 2.75 -2.33
CA ALA A 58 2.77 2.70 -1.90
C ALA A 58 3.38 4.10 -1.75
N GLN A 59 3.02 5.03 -2.65
CA GLN A 59 3.49 6.42 -2.63
C GLN A 59 2.89 7.18 -1.44
N VAL A 60 1.58 7.03 -1.23
CA VAL A 60 0.89 7.63 -0.08
C VAL A 60 1.39 7.04 1.23
N ALA A 61 1.64 5.73 1.29
CA ALA A 61 2.23 5.09 2.47
C ALA A 61 3.61 5.66 2.80
N GLU A 62 4.45 5.86 1.79
CA GLU A 62 5.79 6.44 1.94
C GLU A 62 5.73 7.86 2.48
N ALA A 63 4.88 8.72 1.90
CA ALA A 63 4.68 10.09 2.39
C ALA A 63 4.09 10.12 3.81
N ALA A 64 3.29 9.10 4.16
CA ALA A 64 2.64 8.97 5.47
C ALA A 64 3.54 8.43 6.58
N GLU A 65 4.75 7.93 6.30
CA GLU A 65 5.59 7.24 7.29
C GLU A 65 5.88 8.07 8.55
N GLU A 66 6.08 9.39 8.41
CA GLU A 66 6.44 10.27 9.52
C GLU A 66 5.21 10.79 10.26
N SER A 67 4.24 11.34 9.54
CA SER A 67 3.09 12.05 10.12
C SER A 67 1.90 11.14 10.45
N TYR A 68 1.77 10.01 9.75
CA TYR A 68 0.65 9.08 9.89
C TYR A 68 1.12 7.61 9.83
N PRO A 69 1.99 7.18 10.77
CA PRO A 69 2.67 5.88 10.69
C PRO A 69 1.70 4.68 10.68
N ASP A 70 0.54 4.80 11.33
CA ASP A 70 -0.49 3.74 11.32
C ASP A 70 -1.17 3.59 9.96
N GLU A 71 -1.44 4.70 9.28
CA GLU A 71 -1.97 4.68 7.91
C GLU A 71 -0.93 4.14 6.93
N ALA A 72 0.34 4.53 7.08
CA ALA A 72 1.44 3.98 6.30
C ALA A 72 1.54 2.45 6.46
N ILE A 73 1.47 1.94 7.70
CA ILE A 73 1.44 0.49 7.96
C ILE A 73 0.23 -0.16 7.28
N ARG A 74 -0.98 0.40 7.42
CA ARG A 74 -2.21 -0.15 6.80
C ARG A 74 -2.07 -0.26 5.29
N LEU A 75 -1.59 0.79 4.64
CA LEU A 75 -1.42 0.85 3.19
C LEU A 75 -0.32 -0.12 2.72
N TYR A 76 0.83 -0.17 3.39
CA TYR A 76 1.87 -1.13 3.05
C TYR A 76 1.41 -2.58 3.20
N LYS A 77 0.63 -2.91 4.25
CA LYS A 77 0.05 -4.25 4.40
C LYS A 77 -0.85 -4.63 3.22
N SER A 78 -1.65 -3.68 2.72
CA SER A 78 -2.49 -3.87 1.53
C SER A 78 -1.64 -4.14 0.27
N VAL A 79 -0.56 -3.37 0.08
CA VAL A 79 0.37 -3.54 -1.04
C VAL A 79 1.08 -4.90 -0.97
N VAL A 80 1.60 -5.28 0.21
CA VAL A 80 2.26 -6.56 0.46
C VAL A 80 1.33 -7.72 0.12
N GLN A 81 0.08 -7.69 0.58
CA GLN A 81 -0.90 -8.74 0.32
C GLN A 81 -1.11 -8.92 -1.19
N ARG A 82 -1.32 -7.82 -1.92
CA ARG A 82 -1.50 -7.87 -3.38
C ARG A 82 -0.29 -8.43 -4.12
N LEU A 83 0.93 -8.05 -3.71
CA LEU A 83 2.15 -8.59 -4.30
C LEU A 83 2.27 -10.09 -4.05
N ILE A 84 1.95 -10.56 -2.84
CA ILE A 84 1.96 -11.98 -2.51
C ILE A 84 0.91 -12.75 -3.33
N ASP A 85 -0.27 -12.17 -3.51
CA ASP A 85 -1.37 -12.74 -4.31
C ASP A 85 -1.05 -12.74 -5.81
N GLY A 86 -0.33 -11.73 -6.29
CA GLY A 86 0.17 -11.63 -7.66
C GLY A 86 1.19 -12.71 -8.03
N ARG A 87 1.76 -13.41 -7.03
CA ARG A 87 2.77 -14.48 -7.17
C ARG A 87 4.04 -14.03 -7.91
N GLY A 88 5.06 -14.88 -7.92
CA GLY A 88 6.31 -14.62 -8.65
C GLY A 88 7.37 -13.93 -7.81
N ARG A 89 8.64 -14.23 -8.12
CA ARG A 89 9.78 -13.86 -7.29
C ARG A 89 9.97 -12.34 -7.19
N GLU A 90 9.76 -11.61 -8.29
CA GLU A 90 9.84 -10.14 -8.30
C GLU A 90 8.82 -9.51 -7.36
N ASN A 91 7.57 -10.01 -7.37
CA ASN A 91 6.54 -9.53 -6.45
C ASN A 91 6.90 -9.83 -4.99
N TYR A 92 7.46 -11.00 -4.69
CA TYR A 92 7.93 -11.33 -3.35
C TYR A 92 9.08 -10.42 -2.90
N GLN A 93 10.02 -10.09 -3.79
CA GLN A 93 11.12 -9.16 -3.50
C GLN A 93 10.61 -7.74 -3.20
N GLN A 94 9.62 -7.27 -3.96
CA GLN A 94 8.99 -5.98 -3.66
C GLN A 94 8.25 -6.03 -2.32
N ALA A 95 7.53 -7.12 -2.03
CA ALA A 95 6.82 -7.30 -0.77
C ALA A 95 7.77 -7.25 0.43
N THR A 96 8.94 -7.89 0.35
CA THR A 96 9.93 -7.86 1.44
C THR A 96 10.53 -6.47 1.65
N GLY A 97 10.62 -5.64 0.60
CA GLY A 97 10.95 -4.22 0.70
C GLY A 97 9.95 -3.45 1.58
N TYR A 98 8.65 -3.59 1.33
CA TYR A 98 7.60 -2.94 2.13
C TYR A 98 7.48 -3.52 3.53
N LEU A 99 7.69 -4.83 3.72
CA LEU A 99 7.74 -5.46 5.05
C LEU A 99 8.86 -4.88 5.93
N ALA A 100 10.02 -4.59 5.36
CA ALA A 100 11.10 -3.93 6.09
C ALA A 100 10.72 -2.51 6.55
N ARG A 101 9.96 -1.76 5.73
CA ARG A 101 9.41 -0.45 6.14
C ARG A 101 8.40 -0.60 7.28
N ILE A 102 7.45 -1.54 7.16
CA ILE A 102 6.48 -1.85 8.23
C ILE A 102 7.19 -2.19 9.55
N ARG A 103 8.23 -3.04 9.52
CA ARG A 103 9.04 -3.38 10.70
C ARG A 103 9.61 -2.13 11.37
N ARG A 104 10.22 -1.23 10.60
CA ARG A 104 10.79 0.03 11.12
C ARG A 104 9.72 0.92 11.75
N LEU A 105 8.54 1.01 11.15
CA LEU A 105 7.42 1.82 11.67
C LEU A 105 6.91 1.25 13.00
N TYR A 106 6.78 -0.07 13.13
CA TYR A 106 6.43 -0.70 14.41
C TYR A 106 7.51 -0.47 15.48
N GLN A 107 8.78 -0.59 15.11
CA GLN A 107 9.91 -0.38 16.02
C GLN A 107 9.97 1.06 16.55
N LYS A 108 9.82 2.06 15.68
CA LYS A 108 9.77 3.48 16.06
C LYS A 108 8.65 3.77 17.08
N GLN A 109 7.56 3.02 17.03
CA GLN A 109 6.42 3.17 17.93
C GLN A 109 6.50 2.26 19.18
N GLY A 110 7.57 1.48 19.36
CA GLY A 110 7.70 0.54 20.48
C GLY A 110 6.76 -0.68 20.38
N ARG A 111 6.23 -0.97 19.19
CA ARG A 111 5.18 -1.99 18.94
C ARG A 111 5.75 -3.25 18.29
N GLU A 112 6.94 -3.66 18.73
CA GLU A 112 7.60 -4.90 18.27
C GLU A 112 6.72 -6.16 18.42
N PRO A 113 5.93 -6.35 19.51
CA PRO A 113 5.05 -7.51 19.63
C PRO A 113 4.00 -7.60 18.49
N GLU A 114 3.49 -6.46 18.02
CA GLU A 114 2.52 -6.43 16.92
C GLU A 114 3.16 -6.76 15.56
N TRP A 115 4.40 -6.33 15.36
CA TRP A 115 5.20 -6.74 14.20
C TRP A 115 5.39 -8.25 14.18
N GLN A 116 5.79 -8.85 15.31
CA GLN A 116 6.00 -10.30 15.41
C GLN A 116 4.71 -11.08 15.15
N ALA A 117 3.58 -10.63 15.72
CA ALA A 117 2.27 -11.23 15.47
C ALA A 117 1.84 -11.13 13.98
N TYR A 118 2.12 -9.99 13.35
CA TYR A 118 1.85 -9.79 11.93
C TYR A 118 2.70 -10.72 11.04
N MET A 119 4.00 -10.82 11.28
CA MET A 119 4.89 -11.70 10.52
C MET A 119 4.57 -13.19 10.71
N ALA A 120 4.24 -13.60 11.94
CA ALA A 120 3.81 -14.97 12.21
C ALA A 120 2.55 -15.33 11.38
N THR A 121 1.55 -14.44 11.38
CA THR A 121 0.34 -14.60 10.58
C THR A 121 0.67 -14.68 9.08
N LEU A 122 1.50 -13.78 8.57
CA LEU A 122 1.87 -13.74 7.15
C LEU A 122 2.59 -15.02 6.71
N ARG A 123 3.55 -15.50 7.50
CA ARG A 123 4.29 -16.76 7.23
C ARG A 123 3.36 -17.97 7.28
N ASN A 124 2.46 -18.03 8.25
CA ASN A 124 1.52 -19.13 8.42
C ASN A 124 0.52 -19.22 7.26
N SER A 125 -0.06 -18.09 6.86
CA SER A 125 -1.02 -18.00 5.74
C SER A 125 -0.39 -18.36 4.39
N ASN A 126 0.93 -18.18 4.25
CA ASN A 126 1.66 -18.41 3.01
C ASN A 126 2.66 -19.57 3.08
N LYS A 127 2.45 -20.52 3.99
CA LYS A 127 3.40 -21.61 4.28
C LYS A 127 3.74 -22.54 3.10
N SER A 128 2.93 -22.58 2.06
CA SER A 128 3.20 -23.38 0.85
C SER A 128 4.09 -22.66 -0.17
N LEU A 129 4.27 -21.34 -0.04
CA LEU A 129 5.00 -20.53 -1.01
C LEU A 129 6.50 -20.54 -0.71
N ARG A 130 7.20 -21.58 -1.19
CA ARG A 130 8.65 -21.73 -0.96
C ARG A 130 9.46 -20.50 -1.41
N ALA A 131 9.18 -19.98 -2.60
CA ALA A 131 9.89 -18.81 -3.11
C ALA A 131 9.67 -17.56 -2.26
N LEU A 132 8.47 -17.36 -1.68
CA LEU A 132 8.23 -16.25 -0.75
C LEU A 132 9.07 -16.43 0.53
N LYS A 133 9.09 -17.64 1.11
CA LYS A 133 9.91 -17.93 2.29
C LYS A 133 11.38 -17.61 2.06
N GLU A 134 11.94 -18.06 0.93
CA GLU A 134 13.32 -17.77 0.56
C GLU A 134 13.60 -16.26 0.50
N GLU A 135 12.70 -15.45 -0.07
CA GLU A 135 12.88 -14.00 -0.13
C GLU A 135 12.70 -13.31 1.24
N LEU A 136 11.84 -13.83 2.13
CA LEU A 136 11.71 -13.34 3.51
C LEU A 136 12.98 -13.64 4.32
N ASP A 137 13.47 -14.88 4.25
CA ASP A 137 14.65 -15.34 5.01
C ASP A 137 15.91 -14.57 4.58
N LYS A 138 16.08 -14.25 3.29
CA LYS A 138 17.18 -13.40 2.78
C LYS A 138 17.24 -11.99 3.39
N ARG A 139 16.13 -11.52 3.96
CA ARG A 139 16.00 -10.17 4.54
C ARG A 139 15.87 -10.16 6.06
N ASP A 140 16.09 -11.30 6.72
CA ASP A 140 15.90 -11.47 8.16
C ASP A 140 14.51 -11.00 8.64
N LEU A 141 13.47 -11.28 7.84
CA LEU A 141 12.05 -11.00 8.11
C LEU A 141 11.34 -12.23 8.67
#